data_AF-A0A2I0F6V2-F1
#
_entry.id   AF-A0A2I0F6V2-F1
#
_cell.length_a   1.000
_cell.length_b   1.000
_cell.length_c   1.000
_cell.angle_alpha   90.00
_cell.angle_beta   90.00
_cell.angle_gamma   90.00
#
_symmetry.space_group_name_H-M   'P 1'
#
loop_
_entity.id
_entity.type
_entity.pdbx_description
1 polymer ?
#
loop_
_entity_poly.entity_id
_entity_poly.type
_entity_poly.pdbx_seq_one_letter_code
_entity_poly.pdbx_strand_id
1 'polypeptide(L)'
;MSLISVKVSVKVLDHIRSSISNNQEQIALKVVSGDLSYIIDTISKSRKVQLIMAGQLVVTLGDTSAIWRAHQKDVTDFDILFKMLSSKPDKEFVFSYKLIG
;
A
#
# COMPACT_ATOMS: atom_id res chain seq x y z
N MET A 1 4.36 18.91 3.13
CA MET A 1 4.96 17.56 2.97
C MET A 1 3.84 16.55 3.01
N SER A 2 3.80 15.64 2.04
CA SER A 2 2.72 14.66 1.88
C SER A 2 3.11 13.35 2.57
N LEU A 3 2.22 12.83 3.42
CA LEU A 3 2.48 11.69 4.30
C LEU A 3 1.37 10.64 4.24
N ILE A 4 1.75 9.37 4.28
CA ILE A 4 0.85 8.23 4.47
C ILE A 4 1.36 7.35 5.62
N SER A 5 0.42 6.78 6.37
CA SER A 5 0.68 5.72 7.34
C SER A 5 0.33 4.39 6.69
N VAL A 6 1.22 3.40 6.83
CA VAL A 6 1.02 2.06 6.29
C VAL A 6 1.32 1.00 7.35
N LYS A 7 0.64 -0.14 7.24
CA LYS A 7 0.91 -1.33 8.04
C LYS A 7 0.49 -2.61 7.33
N VAL A 8 1.12 -3.72 7.69
CA VAL A 8 0.60 -5.06 7.39
C VAL A 8 0.01 -5.61 8.69
N SER A 9 -1.25 -6.02 8.65
CA SER A 9 -1.93 -6.53 9.85
C SER A 9 -1.68 -8.02 10.05
N VAL A 10 -1.72 -8.49 11.31
CA VAL A 10 -1.65 -9.93 11.60
C VAL A 10 -2.76 -10.69 10.86
N LYS A 11 -3.96 -10.10 10.76
CA LYS A 11 -5.09 -10.67 10.02
C LYS A 11 -4.77 -10.97 8.57
N VAL A 12 -4.03 -10.08 7.89
CA VAL A 12 -3.59 -10.30 6.50
C VAL A 12 -2.63 -11.47 6.43
N LEU A 13 -1.65 -11.54 7.34
CA LEU A 13 -0.68 -12.62 7.38
C LEU A 13 -1.33 -13.98 7.63
N ASP A 14 -2.28 -14.05 8.57
CA ASP A 14 -3.02 -15.28 8.85
C ASP A 14 -3.93 -15.68 7.70
N HIS A 15 -4.53 -14.69 7.02
CA HIS A 15 -5.34 -14.96 5.83
C HIS A 15 -4.49 -15.52 4.69
N ILE A 16 -3.29 -15.01 4.46
CA ILE A 16 -2.35 -15.55 3.45
C ILE A 16 -1.96 -16.99 3.78
N ARG A 17 -1.63 -17.28 5.05
CA ARG A 17 -1.25 -18.64 5.49
C ARG A 17 -2.36 -19.67 5.35
N SER A 18 -3.61 -19.24 5.54
CA SER A 18 -4.80 -20.09 5.47
C SER A 18 -5.43 -20.16 4.07
N SER A 19 -5.03 -19.28 3.15
CA SER A 19 -5.62 -19.17 1.82
C SER A 19 -4.93 -20.07 0.80
N ILE A 20 -5.75 -20.71 -0.05
CA ILE A 20 -5.30 -21.41 -1.26
C ILE A 20 -4.94 -20.39 -2.37
N SER A 21 -5.43 -19.15 -2.27
CA SER A 21 -5.24 -18.08 -3.26
C SER A 21 -4.13 -17.11 -2.84
N ASN A 22 -3.12 -16.95 -3.70
CA ASN A 22 -1.94 -16.10 -3.49
C ASN A 22 -2.18 -14.59 -3.67
N ASN A 23 -3.43 -14.12 -3.86
CA ASN A 23 -3.73 -12.73 -4.22
C ASN A 23 -4.21 -11.86 -3.04
N GLN A 24 -4.01 -12.30 -1.81
CA GLN A 24 -4.50 -11.62 -0.60
C GLN A 24 -3.47 -10.68 0.05
N GLU A 25 -2.30 -10.52 -0.57
CA GLU A 25 -1.22 -9.67 -0.09
C GLU A 25 -1.60 -8.19 -0.24
N GLN A 26 -1.84 -7.55 0.92
CA GLN A 26 -2.23 -6.14 1.00
C GLN A 26 -1.54 -5.42 2.16
N ILE A 27 -1.29 -4.13 1.94
CA ILE A 27 -0.76 -3.20 2.93
C ILE A 27 -1.87 -2.20 3.25
N ALA A 28 -2.33 -2.15 4.49
CA ALA A 28 -3.30 -1.16 4.91
C ALA A 28 -2.69 0.23 4.82
N LEU A 29 -3.47 1.19 4.32
CA LEU A 29 -3.06 2.55 4.06
C LEU A 29 -4.02 3.53 4.75
N LYS A 30 -3.44 4.58 5.32
CA LYS A 30 -4.16 5.75 5.84
C LYS A 30 -3.45 7.01 5.37
N VAL A 31 -4.18 7.93 4.75
CA VAL A 31 -3.64 9.25 4.38
C VAL A 31 -3.46 10.08 5.65
N VAL A 32 -2.27 10.64 5.81
CA VAL A 32 -1.95 11.53 6.93
C VAL A 32 -2.02 13.00 6.47
N SER A 33 -1.43 13.31 5.31
CA SER A 33 -1.46 14.65 4.74
C SER A 33 -1.10 14.66 3.25
N GLY A 34 -1.48 15.73 2.54
CA GLY A 34 -1.04 16.00 1.17
C GLY A 34 -2.06 15.58 0.12
N ASP A 35 -1.69 15.73 -1.15
CA ASP A 35 -2.62 15.78 -2.28
C ASP A 35 -3.50 14.54 -2.48
N LEU A 36 -3.11 13.41 -1.88
CA LEU A 36 -3.85 12.17 -1.94
C LEU A 36 -5.19 12.31 -1.20
N SER A 37 -5.27 13.14 -0.16
CA SER A 37 -6.51 13.36 0.59
C SER A 37 -7.63 13.94 -0.27
N TYR A 38 -7.31 14.67 -1.34
CA TYR A 38 -8.30 15.27 -2.23
C TYR A 38 -8.81 14.30 -3.30
N ILE A 39 -8.05 13.24 -3.60
CA ILE A 39 -8.35 12.33 -4.70
C ILE A 39 -8.62 10.90 -4.24
N ILE A 40 -8.38 10.56 -2.98
CA ILE A 40 -8.42 9.17 -2.51
C ILE A 40 -9.79 8.52 -2.73
N ASP A 41 -10.87 9.25 -2.54
CA ASP A 41 -12.24 8.76 -2.75
C ASP A 41 -12.54 8.44 -4.23
N THR A 42 -11.68 8.88 -5.14
CA THR A 42 -11.78 8.59 -6.57
C THR A 42 -10.99 7.34 -6.99
N ILE A 43 -10.14 6.81 -6.12
CA ILE A 43 -9.27 5.68 -6.43
C ILE A 43 -10.07 4.38 -6.39
N SER A 44 -9.91 3.57 -7.42
CA SER A 44 -10.57 2.27 -7.53
C SER A 44 -9.77 1.32 -8.42
N LYS A 45 -10.25 0.08 -8.57
CA LYS A 45 -9.62 -0.91 -9.44
C LYS A 45 -9.53 -0.44 -10.90
N SER A 46 -10.48 0.39 -11.35
CA SER A 46 -10.49 0.98 -12.70
C SER A 46 -9.78 2.34 -12.78
N ARG A 47 -9.66 3.05 -11.65
CA ARG A 47 -8.95 4.32 -11.55
C ARG A 47 -7.79 4.22 -10.57
N LYS A 48 -6.68 3.70 -11.07
CA LYS A 48 -5.45 3.51 -10.30
C LYS A 48 -4.59 4.77 -10.31
N VAL A 49 -3.82 4.96 -9.25
CA VAL A 49 -2.89 6.07 -9.08
C VAL A 49 -1.56 5.52 -8.60
N GLN A 50 -0.44 6.07 -9.08
CA GLN A 50 0.89 5.66 -8.63
C GLN A 50 1.49 6.65 -7.63
N LEU A 51 2.25 6.11 -6.69
CA LEU A 51 2.96 6.85 -5.64
C LEU A 51 4.43 6.45 -5.64
N ILE A 52 5.31 7.44 -5.40
CA ILE A 52 6.68 7.18 -4.95
C ILE A 52 6.70 7.36 -3.44
N MET A 53 6.93 6.28 -2.70
CA MET A 53 7.14 6.27 -1.25
C MET A 53 8.62 6.32 -0.90
N ALA A 54 8.97 7.01 0.18
CA ALA A 54 10.36 7.13 0.65
C ALA A 54 11.36 7.62 -0.44
N GLY A 55 10.85 8.31 -1.47
CA GLY A 55 11.64 8.80 -2.60
C GLY A 55 12.10 7.73 -3.60
N GLN A 56 11.77 6.45 -3.42
CA GLN A 56 12.30 5.36 -4.24
C GLN A 56 11.27 4.27 -4.58
N LEU A 57 10.40 3.90 -3.64
CA LEU A 57 9.50 2.76 -3.80
C LEU A 57 8.27 3.16 -4.60
N VAL A 58 8.08 2.58 -5.78
CA VAL A 58 6.93 2.84 -6.63
C VAL A 58 5.81 1.87 -6.29
N VAL A 59 4.65 2.39 -5.88
CA VAL A 59 3.47 1.59 -5.57
C VAL A 59 2.23 2.13 -6.25
N THR A 60 1.34 1.24 -6.64
CA THR A 60 0.07 1.55 -7.30
C THR A 60 -1.08 1.38 -6.32
N LEU A 61 -1.86 2.43 -6.11
CA LEU A 61 -3.14 2.41 -5.42
C LEU A 61 -4.25 2.12 -6.41
N GLY A 62 -5.11 1.17 -6.06
CA GLY A 62 -6.37 0.88 -6.77
C GLY A 62 -7.50 0.59 -5.79
N ASP A 63 -7.32 1.00 -4.55
CA ASP A 63 -8.26 0.89 -3.44
C ASP A 63 -8.00 2.08 -2.50
N THR A 64 -9.02 2.53 -1.79
CA THR A 64 -8.95 3.71 -0.92
C THR A 64 -8.29 3.43 0.43
N SER A 65 -8.20 2.15 0.81
CA SER A 65 -7.80 1.70 2.14
C SER A 65 -6.57 0.80 2.15
N ALA A 66 -6.15 0.30 0.99
CA ALA A 66 -5.04 -0.64 0.90
C ALA A 66 -4.25 -0.54 -0.41
N ILE A 67 -2.95 -0.82 -0.30
CA ILE A 67 -2.08 -1.13 -1.42
C ILE A 67 -2.19 -2.64 -1.65
N TRP A 68 -2.69 -3.04 -2.81
CA TRP A 68 -2.84 -4.45 -3.17
C TRP A 68 -1.69 -4.89 -4.05
N ARG A 69 -1.11 -6.06 -3.77
CA ARG A 69 -0.07 -6.65 -4.63
C ARG A 69 -0.59 -6.88 -6.05
N ALA A 70 -1.83 -7.33 -6.19
CA ALA A 70 -2.47 -7.59 -7.48
C ALA A 70 -2.65 -6.34 -8.37
N HIS A 71 -2.49 -5.14 -7.81
CA HIS A 71 -2.57 -3.90 -8.59
C HIS A 71 -1.20 -3.46 -9.15
N GLN A 72 -0.12 -4.10 -8.73
CA GLN A 72 1.24 -3.72 -9.11
C GLN A 72 1.60 -4.31 -10.48
N LYS A 73 2.17 -3.47 -11.35
CA LYS A 73 2.75 -3.93 -12.62
C LYS A 73 4.10 -4.61 -12.40
N ASP A 74 4.93 -4.01 -11.56
CA ASP A 74 6.15 -4.60 -11.01
C ASP A 74 5.94 -4.76 -9.50
N VAL A 75 6.07 -6.00 -9.01
CA VAL A 75 5.80 -6.35 -7.61
C VAL A 75 7.02 -6.10 -6.71
N THR A 76 8.19 -5.79 -7.25
CA THR A 76 9.46 -5.74 -6.51
C THR A 76 9.40 -4.76 -5.33
N ASP A 77 9.01 -3.52 -5.57
CA ASP A 77 8.95 -2.48 -4.53
C ASP A 77 7.85 -2.78 -3.50
N PHE A 78 6.73 -3.34 -3.95
CA PHE A 78 5.69 -3.82 -3.05
C PHE A 78 6.21 -4.93 -2.16
N ASP A 79 6.90 -5.94 -2.69
CA ASP A 79 7.39 -7.10 -1.95
C ASP A 79 8.45 -6.68 -0.91
N ILE A 80 9.31 -5.72 -1.25
CA ILE A 80 10.26 -5.11 -0.31
C ILE A 80 9.51 -4.45 0.85
N LEU A 81 8.54 -3.58 0.54
CA LEU A 81 7.76 -2.87 1.55
C LEU A 81 6.95 -3.84 2.42
N PHE A 82 6.26 -4.79 1.78
CA PHE A 82 5.44 -5.80 2.44
C PHE A 82 6.28 -6.66 3.38
N LYS A 83 7.45 -7.13 2.94
CA LYS A 83 8.38 -7.91 3.79
C LYS A 83 8.85 -7.10 5.00
N MET A 84 9.22 -5.83 4.80
CA MET A 84 9.63 -4.95 5.89
C MET A 84 8.50 -4.78 6.92
N LEU A 85 7.28 -4.46 6.47
CA LEU A 85 6.13 -4.26 7.36
C LEU A 85 5.68 -5.55 8.05
N SER A 86 5.74 -6.68 7.34
CA SER A 86 5.40 -8.01 7.89
C SER A 86 6.32 -8.45 9.02
N SER A 87 7.54 -7.92 9.09
CA SER A 87 8.45 -8.18 10.22
C SER A 87 8.01 -7.52 11.53
N LYS A 88 7.10 -6.53 11.46
CA LYS A 88 6.51 -5.83 12.61
C LYS A 88 5.00 -5.65 12.37
N PRO A 89 4.21 -6.73 12.40
CA PRO A 89 2.80 -6.67 12.06
C PRO A 89 2.02 -5.75 13.01
N ASP A 90 0.94 -5.16 12.49
CA ASP A 90 0.09 -4.13 13.12
C ASP A 90 0.79 -2.81 13.49
N LYS A 91 2.12 -2.75 13.40
CA LYS A 91 2.87 -1.52 13.62
C LYS A 91 2.70 -0.57 12.43
N GLU A 92 2.32 0.66 12.74
CA GLU A 92 2.21 1.74 11.75
C GLU A 92 3.57 2.38 11.47
N PHE A 93 3.81 2.62 10.19
CA PHE A 93 4.97 3.34 9.68
C PHE A 93 4.51 4.49 8.81
N VAL A 94 5.07 5.68 9.05
CA VAL A 94 4.74 6.88 8.29
C VAL A 94 5.83 7.13 7.25
N PHE A 95 5.42 7.29 6.00
CA PHE A 95 6.31 7.59 4.87
C PHE A 95 5.90 8.89 4.19
N SER A 96 6.90 9.62 3.69
CA SER A 96 6.67 10.63 2.68
C SER A 96 6.30 9.98 1.35
N TYR A 97 5.45 10.65 0.59
CA TYR A 97 5.08 10.21 -0.74
C TYR A 97 4.98 11.36 -1.76
N LYS A 98 5.02 11.00 -3.04
CA LYS A 98 4.67 11.87 -4.17
C LYS A 98 3.73 11.14 -5.12
N LEU A 99 2.74 11.83 -5.67
CA LEU A 99 1.91 11.32 -6.76
C LEU A 99 2.72 11.29 -8.06
N ILE A 100 2.57 10.21 -8.82
CA ILE A 100 3.05 10.11 -10.20
C ILE A 100 1.83 10.20 -11.10
N GLY A 101 1.87 11.14 -12.05
CA GLY A 101 0.85 11.32 -13.09
C GLY A 101 1.11 10.42 -14.28
#